data_AF-A0A7S4NFX5-F1
#
_entry.id   AF-A0A7S4NFX5-F1
#
_cell.length_a   1.000
_cell.length_b   1.000
_cell.length_c   1.000
_cell.angle_alpha   90.00
_cell.angle_beta   90.00
_cell.angle_gamma   90.00
#
_symmetry.space_group_name_H-M   'P 1'
#
loop_
_entity.id
_entity.type
_entity.pdbx_description
1 polymer ?
#
loop_
_entity_poly.entity_id
_entity_poly.type
_entity_poly.pdbx_seq_one_letter_code
_entity_poly.pdbx_strand_id
1 'polypeptide(L)'
;TSAALGRARALAAELPDRQNASMAGGEAEMATWWYDNDALLREARVEYGPLHAPLYSLQQHEAYFIQPELRAAVASLEAAAAGGGAVNESAVRSLLQPTGVPGVWRLPIFTPLFCRLLIDELRHYEESGIPLRRPNGMNRFGAILDQLGLEDSMTYLSRRYLRPLGQLLFPWLISDGDADEHYAFAVRYKLGEDVALAEHADASVLTLNANLGLPASEGGFTGGAVAFKGTRFIDERPQEMPAHEVDFASMEPGDGVLHLGGQYHAALPIDSGERVNMIVWLHGKYEVVRVAPYAELEQLSAQQRWSAYARENADSLMMGARA
;
A
#
# COMPACT_ATOMS: atom_id res chain seq x y z
N THR A 1 20.93 24.71 -17.36
CA THR A 1 20.15 23.47 -17.47
C THR A 1 20.66 22.53 -16.41
N SER A 2 19.79 22.15 -15.48
CA SER A 2 19.98 21.05 -14.53
C SER A 2 20.70 19.85 -15.14
N ALA A 3 21.76 19.34 -14.50
CA ALA A 3 22.56 18.26 -15.07
C ALA A 3 21.88 16.88 -14.95
N ALA A 4 21.15 16.60 -13.87
CA ALA A 4 20.58 15.27 -13.64
C ALA A 4 19.23 15.10 -14.32
N LEU A 5 18.30 16.03 -14.14
CA LEU A 5 16.97 15.98 -14.76
C LEU A 5 17.05 15.93 -16.30
N GLY A 6 17.95 16.70 -16.90
CA GLY A 6 18.17 16.66 -18.36
C GLY A 6 18.70 15.31 -18.83
N ARG A 7 19.66 14.72 -18.10
CA ARG A 7 20.21 13.39 -18.40
C ARG A 7 19.18 12.28 -18.21
N ALA A 8 18.38 12.32 -17.15
CA ALA A 8 17.32 11.33 -16.90
C ALA A 8 16.23 11.37 -17.99
N ARG A 9 15.83 12.57 -18.45
CA ARG A 9 14.91 12.73 -19.58
C ARG A 9 15.49 12.21 -20.89
N ALA A 10 16.79 12.43 -21.13
CA ALA A 10 17.47 11.87 -22.28
C ALA A 10 17.56 10.34 -22.20
N LEU A 11 17.80 9.80 -21.01
CA LEU A 11 17.87 8.36 -20.74
C LEU A 11 16.52 7.66 -20.97
N ALA A 12 15.38 8.35 -20.77
CA ALA A 12 14.08 7.83 -21.18
C ALA A 12 14.03 7.46 -22.67
N ALA A 13 14.93 8.03 -23.49
CA ALA A 13 15.05 7.66 -24.89
C ALA A 13 15.57 6.22 -25.11
N GLU A 14 16.32 5.68 -24.16
CA GLU A 14 16.94 4.37 -24.22
C GLU A 14 16.03 3.25 -23.70
N LEU A 15 14.90 3.58 -23.09
CA LEU A 15 13.89 2.61 -22.67
C LEU A 15 13.29 1.91 -23.90
N PRO A 16 13.45 0.58 -24.03
CA PRO A 16 12.95 -0.18 -25.19
C PRO A 16 11.43 -0.12 -25.34
N ASP A 17 10.71 -0.07 -24.22
CA ASP A 17 9.24 0.01 -24.17
C ASP A 17 8.78 1.27 -23.43
N ARG A 18 8.84 2.41 -24.12
CA ARG A 18 8.41 3.71 -23.56
C ARG A 18 6.92 3.82 -23.30
N GLN A 19 6.11 2.98 -23.95
CA GLN A 19 4.65 3.06 -23.89
C GLN A 19 4.06 2.07 -22.89
N ASN A 20 4.91 1.27 -22.23
CA ASN A 20 4.48 0.09 -21.50
C ASN A 20 3.53 -0.75 -22.38
N ALA A 21 3.95 -1.15 -23.57
CA ALA A 21 3.14 -1.94 -24.48
C ALA A 21 3.03 -3.42 -24.07
N SER A 22 3.97 -3.92 -23.25
CA SER A 22 4.05 -5.33 -22.82
C SER A 22 4.06 -5.48 -21.31
N MET A 23 3.89 -6.71 -20.81
CA MET A 23 4.16 -7.12 -19.42
C MET A 23 5.28 -8.18 -19.36
N ALA A 24 5.94 -8.46 -20.48
CA ALA A 24 6.96 -9.50 -20.59
C ALA A 24 8.17 -9.18 -19.67
N GLY A 25 8.64 -10.19 -18.93
CA GLY A 25 9.74 -10.02 -17.97
C GLY A 25 9.30 -9.57 -16.58
N GLY A 26 8.06 -9.09 -16.43
CA GLY A 26 7.48 -8.71 -15.14
C GLY A 26 8.39 -7.78 -14.33
N GLU A 27 8.59 -8.10 -13.06
CA GLU A 27 9.44 -7.31 -12.15
C GLU A 27 10.93 -7.36 -12.51
N ALA A 28 11.37 -8.43 -13.19
CA ALA A 28 12.76 -8.61 -13.62
C ALA A 28 13.08 -7.87 -14.93
N GLU A 29 12.08 -7.28 -15.59
CA GLU A 29 12.28 -6.54 -16.83
C GLU A 29 13.30 -5.41 -16.61
N MET A 30 14.41 -5.49 -17.35
CA MET A 30 15.47 -4.48 -17.34
C MET A 30 16.05 -4.21 -15.93
N ALA A 31 16.05 -5.21 -15.04
CA ALA A 31 16.50 -5.04 -13.65
C ALA A 31 17.89 -4.39 -13.53
N THR A 32 18.85 -4.84 -14.35
CA THR A 32 20.20 -4.26 -14.40
C THR A 32 20.19 -2.80 -14.83
N TRP A 33 19.37 -2.43 -15.82
CA TRP A 33 19.28 -1.04 -16.28
C TRP A 33 18.68 -0.14 -15.19
N TRP A 34 17.64 -0.59 -14.49
CA TRP A 34 17.08 0.17 -13.36
C TRP A 34 18.10 0.34 -12.24
N TYR A 35 18.85 -0.72 -11.93
CA TYR A 35 19.91 -0.69 -10.93
C TYR A 35 21.04 0.28 -11.31
N ASP A 36 21.55 0.18 -12.53
CA ASP A 36 22.66 1.00 -13.01
C ASP A 36 22.32 2.50 -13.09
N ASN A 37 21.04 2.83 -13.27
CA ASN A 37 20.56 4.21 -13.40
C ASN A 37 19.87 4.77 -12.15
N ASP A 38 19.69 3.97 -11.09
CA ASP A 38 18.94 4.36 -9.88
C ASP A 38 19.44 5.69 -9.28
N ALA A 39 20.76 5.84 -9.14
CA ALA A 39 21.36 7.05 -8.59
C ALA A 39 21.03 8.31 -9.42
N LEU A 40 21.08 8.21 -10.75
CA LEU A 40 20.73 9.32 -11.65
C LEU A 40 19.24 9.66 -11.56
N LEU A 41 18.37 8.64 -11.51
CA LEU A 41 16.93 8.83 -11.42
C LEU A 41 16.54 9.47 -10.09
N ARG A 42 17.15 9.04 -8.98
CA ARG A 42 16.97 9.66 -7.66
C ARG A 42 17.42 11.12 -7.65
N GLU A 43 18.61 11.41 -8.17
CA GLU A 43 19.13 12.79 -8.27
C GLU A 43 18.19 13.67 -9.12
N ALA A 44 17.71 13.15 -10.25
CA ALA A 44 16.76 13.86 -11.11
C ALA A 44 15.43 14.15 -10.42
N ARG A 45 14.91 13.24 -9.58
CA ARG A 45 13.67 13.46 -8.82
C ARG A 45 13.83 14.52 -7.74
N VAL A 46 14.96 14.50 -7.03
CA VAL A 46 15.30 15.55 -6.06
C VAL A 46 15.38 16.91 -6.76
N GLU A 47 16.00 16.96 -7.93
CA GLU A 47 16.12 18.18 -8.73
C GLU A 47 14.77 18.65 -9.31
N TYR A 48 13.89 17.72 -9.71
CA TYR A 48 12.55 18.04 -10.20
C TYR A 48 11.64 18.58 -9.08
N GLY A 49 11.79 18.02 -7.88
CA GLY A 49 11.08 18.43 -6.67
C GLY A 49 9.63 17.90 -6.60
N PRO A 50 9.11 17.73 -5.37
CA PRO A 50 7.73 17.29 -5.17
C PRO A 50 6.73 18.41 -5.48
N LEU A 51 5.52 18.05 -5.89
CA LEU A 51 4.42 19.01 -6.04
C LEU A 51 3.76 19.30 -4.69
N HIS A 52 3.64 18.28 -3.85
CA HIS A 52 2.98 18.30 -2.56
C HIS A 52 3.90 17.77 -1.45
N ALA A 53 4.85 18.60 -1.02
CA ALA A 53 5.81 18.29 0.04
C ALA A 53 5.24 17.63 1.31
N PRO A 54 4.01 17.95 1.80
CA PRO A 54 3.44 17.26 2.94
C PRO A 54 3.31 15.72 2.80
N LEU A 55 3.13 15.19 1.57
CA LEU A 55 3.00 13.74 1.33
C LEU A 55 4.23 12.94 1.78
N TYR A 56 5.40 13.58 1.81
CA TYR A 56 6.70 13.00 2.14
C TYR A 56 7.00 12.98 3.64
N SER A 57 6.09 13.53 4.45
CA SER A 57 6.22 13.61 5.89
C SER A 57 4.88 13.31 6.56
N LEU A 58 4.31 12.14 6.26
CA LEU A 58 2.99 11.73 6.74
C LEU A 58 2.87 11.83 8.27
N GLN A 59 3.92 11.48 9.02
CA GLN A 59 3.93 11.61 10.48
C GLN A 59 3.63 13.05 10.97
N GLN A 60 4.17 14.06 10.27
CA GLN A 60 4.00 15.47 10.64
C GLN A 60 2.63 16.00 10.19
N HIS A 61 2.02 15.37 9.19
CA HIS A 61 0.80 15.83 8.52
C HIS A 61 -0.40 14.87 8.68
N GLU A 62 -0.31 13.88 9.56
CA GLU A 62 -1.32 12.82 9.67
C GLU A 62 -2.72 13.34 9.98
N ALA A 63 -2.82 14.48 10.67
CA ALA A 63 -4.09 15.12 10.99
C ALA A 63 -4.88 15.55 9.75
N TYR A 64 -4.19 15.76 8.61
CA TYR A 64 -4.80 16.12 7.34
C TYR A 64 -5.03 14.91 6.43
N PHE A 65 -4.30 13.82 6.64
CA PHE A 65 -4.21 12.70 5.69
C PHE A 65 -4.80 11.39 6.16
N ILE A 66 -4.83 11.14 7.46
CA ILE A 66 -5.46 9.96 8.05
C ILE A 66 -6.84 10.36 8.59
N GLN A 67 -7.82 9.48 8.38
CA GLN A 67 -9.19 9.67 8.87
C GLN A 67 -9.19 9.91 10.39
N PRO A 68 -9.89 10.96 10.86
CA PRO A 68 -9.79 11.39 12.25
C PRO A 68 -10.25 10.32 13.24
N GLU A 69 -11.24 9.50 12.88
CA GLU A 69 -11.73 8.40 13.71
C GLU A 69 -10.68 7.30 13.87
N LEU A 70 -10.00 6.93 12.77
CA LEU A 70 -8.93 5.94 12.81
C LEU A 70 -7.76 6.46 13.66
N ARG A 71 -7.33 7.70 13.43
CA ARG A 71 -6.25 8.35 14.19
C ARG A 71 -6.59 8.43 15.69
N ALA A 72 -7.81 8.80 16.03
CA ALA A 72 -8.26 8.88 17.42
C ALA A 72 -8.33 7.49 18.08
N ALA A 73 -8.81 6.47 17.37
CA ALA A 73 -8.86 5.11 17.88
C ALA A 73 -7.45 4.55 18.15
N VAL A 74 -6.52 4.70 17.19
CA VAL A 74 -5.13 4.25 17.34
C VAL A 74 -4.43 4.97 18.49
N ALA A 75 -4.52 6.31 18.55
CA ALA A 75 -3.89 7.08 19.62
C ALA A 75 -4.41 6.71 21.03
N SER A 76 -5.72 6.42 21.15
CA SER A 76 -6.32 5.96 22.41
C SER A 76 -5.78 4.59 22.84
N LEU A 77 -5.60 3.66 21.89
CA LEU A 77 -5.06 2.33 22.14
C LEU A 77 -3.59 2.38 22.55
N GLU A 78 -2.79 3.19 21.84
CA GLU A 78 -1.38 3.44 22.19
C GLU A 78 -1.25 4.03 23.61
N ALA A 79 -2.09 5.01 23.96
CA ALA A 79 -2.09 5.61 25.29
C ALA A 79 -2.51 4.63 26.40
N ALA A 80 -3.56 3.84 26.17
CA ALA A 80 -4.00 2.80 27.09
C ALA A 80 -2.91 1.75 27.32
N ALA A 81 -2.23 1.34 26.25
CA ALA A 81 -1.13 0.40 26.32
C ALA A 81 0.06 1.01 27.08
N ALA A 82 0.46 2.24 26.80
CA ALA A 82 1.55 2.91 27.53
C ALA A 82 1.27 3.04 29.04
N GLY A 83 0.01 3.23 29.42
CA GLY A 83 -0.41 3.32 30.82
C GLY A 83 -0.49 1.99 31.58
N GLY A 84 -0.28 0.84 30.90
CA GLY A 84 -0.42 -0.49 31.50
C GLY A 84 -1.87 -0.86 31.86
N GLY A 85 -2.85 -0.14 31.30
CA GLY A 85 -4.27 -0.39 31.51
C GLY A 85 -4.83 -1.47 30.58
N ALA A 86 -6.13 -1.77 30.72
CA ALA A 86 -6.80 -2.65 29.78
C ALA A 86 -6.91 -1.97 28.39
N VAL A 87 -6.40 -2.62 27.35
CA VAL A 87 -6.47 -2.12 25.97
C VAL A 87 -7.75 -2.63 25.30
N ASN A 88 -8.74 -1.75 25.17
CA ASN A 88 -10.04 -2.07 24.56
C ASN A 88 -10.08 -1.70 23.08
N GLU A 89 -10.01 -2.71 22.21
CA GLU A 89 -9.99 -2.58 20.75
C GLU A 89 -11.37 -2.30 20.11
N SER A 90 -12.43 -2.07 20.90
CA SER A 90 -13.80 -1.89 20.37
C SER A 90 -13.92 -0.74 19.38
N ALA A 91 -13.26 0.40 19.65
CA ALA A 91 -13.32 1.57 18.79
C ALA A 91 -12.73 1.27 17.40
N VAL A 92 -11.52 0.70 17.32
CA VAL A 92 -10.91 0.35 16.04
C VAL A 92 -11.67 -0.78 15.33
N ARG A 93 -12.20 -1.76 16.08
CA ARG A 93 -13.04 -2.83 15.51
C ARG A 93 -14.33 -2.30 14.89
N SER A 94 -14.90 -1.23 15.43
CA SER A 94 -16.11 -0.61 14.85
C SER A 94 -15.87 0.08 13.51
N LEU A 95 -14.62 0.43 13.19
CA LEU A 95 -14.22 0.98 11.89
C LEU A 95 -14.01 -0.10 10.82
N LEU A 96 -13.78 -1.35 11.24
CA LEU A 96 -13.54 -2.49 10.37
C LEU A 96 -14.87 -3.12 9.93
N GLN A 97 -15.24 -2.85 8.69
CA GLN A 97 -16.48 -3.34 8.09
C GLN A 97 -16.21 -4.62 7.29
N PRO A 98 -16.96 -5.71 7.51
CA PRO A 98 -16.86 -6.89 6.66
C PRO A 98 -17.38 -6.56 5.26
N THR A 99 -16.66 -6.97 4.21
CA THR A 99 -17.09 -6.75 2.82
C THR A 99 -18.12 -7.78 2.34
N GLY A 100 -18.37 -8.81 3.15
CA GLY A 100 -19.10 -10.01 2.74
C GLY A 100 -18.20 -11.12 2.18
N VAL A 101 -16.92 -10.83 1.95
CA VAL A 101 -15.90 -11.83 1.62
C VAL A 101 -15.15 -12.25 2.90
N PRO A 102 -15.04 -13.56 3.22
CA PRO A 102 -14.26 -14.02 4.35
C PRO A 102 -12.81 -13.53 4.28
N GLY A 103 -12.32 -12.97 5.39
CA GLY A 103 -10.94 -12.49 5.49
C GLY A 103 -10.67 -11.13 4.83
N VAL A 104 -11.68 -10.47 4.27
CA VAL A 104 -11.53 -9.16 3.61
C VAL A 104 -12.32 -8.10 4.39
N TRP A 105 -11.62 -7.03 4.77
CA TRP A 105 -12.16 -5.98 5.63
C TRP A 105 -12.03 -4.63 4.97
N ARG A 106 -13.09 -3.81 5.00
CA ARG A 106 -13.09 -2.42 4.54
C ARG A 106 -12.96 -1.48 5.74
N LEU A 107 -12.22 -0.39 5.57
CA LEU A 107 -12.18 0.70 6.54
C LEU A 107 -11.79 2.03 5.88
N PRO A 108 -12.27 3.18 6.37
CA PRO A 108 -11.79 4.49 5.95
C PRO A 108 -10.39 4.74 6.54
N ILE A 109 -9.37 4.94 5.69
CA ILE A 109 -7.98 5.15 6.13
C ILE A 109 -7.54 6.57 5.84
N PHE A 110 -7.70 7.00 4.59
CA PHE A 110 -7.18 8.29 4.13
C PHE A 110 -8.30 9.30 3.98
N THR A 111 -7.96 10.56 4.16
CA THR A 111 -8.87 11.66 3.83
C THR A 111 -8.95 11.84 2.30
N PRO A 112 -10.04 12.43 1.77
CA PRO A 112 -10.12 12.80 0.37
C PRO A 112 -9.01 13.78 -0.06
N LEU A 113 -8.50 14.59 0.87
CA LEU A 113 -7.37 15.47 0.62
C LEU A 113 -6.10 14.69 0.29
N PHE A 114 -5.76 13.67 1.09
CA PHE A 114 -4.62 12.80 0.81
C PHE A 114 -4.74 12.17 -0.59
N CYS A 115 -5.91 11.63 -0.91
CA CYS A 115 -6.15 10.95 -2.18
C CYS A 115 -5.93 11.87 -3.38
N ARG A 116 -6.49 13.09 -3.33
CA ARG A 116 -6.32 14.10 -4.38
C ARG A 116 -4.86 14.50 -4.53
N LEU A 117 -4.18 14.83 -3.43
CA LEU A 117 -2.77 15.23 -3.50
C LEU A 117 -1.89 14.10 -4.03
N LEU A 118 -2.14 12.85 -3.64
CA LEU A 118 -1.37 11.71 -4.15
C LEU A 118 -1.60 11.50 -5.66
N ILE A 119 -2.84 11.65 -6.15
CA ILE A 119 -3.13 11.59 -7.59
C ILE A 119 -2.42 12.72 -8.35
N ASP A 120 -2.45 13.95 -7.83
CA ASP A 120 -1.78 15.10 -8.43
C ASP A 120 -0.25 14.89 -8.45
N GLU A 121 0.33 14.32 -7.38
CA GLU A 121 1.75 13.99 -7.29
C GLU A 121 2.17 12.92 -8.31
N LEU A 122 1.36 11.87 -8.49
CA LEU A 122 1.61 10.82 -9.48
C LEU A 122 1.62 11.40 -10.91
N ARG A 123 0.68 12.28 -11.23
CA ARG A 123 0.62 12.99 -12.52
C ARG A 123 1.83 13.90 -12.71
N HIS A 124 2.23 14.64 -11.69
CA HIS A 124 3.42 15.49 -11.71
C HIS A 124 4.68 14.68 -12.07
N TYR A 125 4.89 13.50 -11.48
CA TYR A 125 6.02 12.67 -11.86
C TYR A 125 5.90 12.01 -13.22
N GLU A 126 4.71 11.66 -13.68
CA GLU A 126 4.49 11.17 -15.04
C GLU A 126 4.85 12.27 -16.07
N GLU A 127 4.43 13.51 -15.84
CA GLU A 127 4.73 14.69 -16.67
C GLU A 127 6.20 15.12 -16.60
N SER A 128 6.94 14.68 -15.57
CA SER A 128 8.36 14.99 -15.40
C SER A 128 9.23 14.48 -16.56
N GLY A 129 8.81 13.41 -17.24
CA GLY A 129 9.60 12.70 -18.24
C GLY A 129 10.78 11.92 -17.67
N ILE A 130 10.88 11.80 -16.34
CA ILE A 130 11.82 10.91 -15.66
C ILE A 130 11.26 9.48 -15.75
N PRO A 131 12.04 8.48 -16.17
CA PRO A 131 11.62 7.08 -16.16
C PRO A 131 10.93 6.65 -14.86
N LEU A 132 9.71 6.11 -14.98
CA LEU A 132 8.98 5.46 -13.88
C LEU A 132 9.03 3.96 -14.08
N ARG A 133 9.47 3.22 -13.06
CA ARG A 133 9.37 1.76 -13.07
C ARG A 133 7.91 1.37 -12.86
N ARG A 134 7.49 0.31 -13.56
CA ARG A 134 6.16 -0.27 -13.36
C ARG A 134 5.96 -0.65 -11.89
N PRO A 135 4.72 -0.52 -11.39
CA PRO A 135 4.43 -0.75 -9.97
C PRO A 135 4.55 -2.22 -9.55
N ASN A 136 4.35 -3.18 -10.48
CA ASN A 136 4.57 -4.60 -10.25
C ASN A 136 4.73 -5.34 -11.60
N GLY A 137 4.89 -6.66 -11.57
CA GLY A 137 5.08 -7.47 -12.78
C GLY A 137 3.85 -7.65 -13.68
N MET A 138 2.67 -7.18 -13.26
CA MET A 138 1.39 -7.41 -13.92
C MET A 138 0.63 -6.11 -14.26
N ASN A 139 1.08 -4.95 -13.79
CA ASN A 139 0.54 -3.63 -14.10
C ASN A 139 1.56 -2.81 -14.89
N ARG A 140 1.08 -2.17 -15.95
CA ARG A 140 1.86 -1.30 -16.84
C ARG A 140 1.88 0.15 -16.38
N PHE A 141 0.82 0.61 -15.73
CA PHE A 141 0.66 2.02 -15.35
C PHE A 141 0.53 2.20 -13.83
N GLY A 142 1.30 3.14 -13.31
CA GLY A 142 1.43 3.41 -11.88
C GLY A 142 2.85 3.82 -11.50
N ALA A 143 3.14 3.79 -10.21
CA ALA A 143 4.46 4.13 -9.69
C ALA A 143 4.74 3.44 -8.35
N ILE A 144 6.00 3.11 -8.10
CA ILE A 144 6.49 2.64 -6.80
C ILE A 144 6.70 3.88 -5.93
N LEU A 145 5.95 4.01 -4.83
CA LEU A 145 5.91 5.22 -4.01
C LEU A 145 7.24 5.51 -3.32
N ASP A 146 7.96 4.46 -2.89
CA ASP A 146 9.28 4.60 -2.27
C ASP A 146 10.30 5.19 -3.25
N GLN A 147 10.21 4.85 -4.54
CA GLN A 147 11.08 5.43 -5.58
C GLN A 147 10.76 6.90 -5.87
N LEU A 148 9.57 7.37 -5.49
CA LEU A 148 9.22 8.78 -5.55
C LEU A 148 9.72 9.55 -4.32
N GLY A 149 10.16 8.85 -3.27
CA GLY A 149 10.65 9.43 -2.02
C GLY A 149 9.65 9.33 -0.85
N LEU A 150 8.56 8.59 -0.99
CA LEU A 150 7.55 8.44 0.08
C LEU A 150 7.88 7.32 1.10
N GLU A 151 9.10 6.76 1.06
CA GLU A 151 9.51 5.62 1.90
C GLU A 151 9.27 5.85 3.39
N ASP A 152 9.63 7.02 3.92
CA ASP A 152 9.42 7.36 5.34
C ASP A 152 7.91 7.46 5.68
N SER A 153 7.12 8.05 4.79
CA SER A 153 5.66 8.13 4.94
C SER A 153 5.01 6.74 4.93
N MET A 154 5.45 5.86 4.03
CA MET A 154 4.94 4.50 3.92
C MET A 154 5.40 3.62 5.09
N THR A 155 6.64 3.81 5.57
CA THR A 155 7.15 3.17 6.80
C THR A 155 6.27 3.56 8.00
N TYR A 156 5.98 4.87 8.13
CA TYR A 156 5.13 5.39 9.20
C TYR A 156 3.71 4.81 9.15
N LEU A 157 3.08 4.85 7.97
CA LEU A 157 1.75 4.25 7.73
C LEU A 157 1.74 2.77 8.11
N SER A 158 2.71 2.02 7.60
CA SER A 158 2.85 0.58 7.79
C SER A 158 3.00 0.23 9.26
N ARG A 159 3.95 0.85 9.97
CA ARG A 159 4.27 0.50 11.36
C ARG A 159 3.24 0.95 12.37
N ARG A 160 2.65 2.13 12.18
CA ARG A 160 1.70 2.72 13.15
C ARG A 160 0.26 2.27 12.93
N TYR A 161 -0.15 2.12 11.67
CA TYR A 161 -1.55 1.83 11.34
C TYR A 161 -1.73 0.41 10.81
N LEU A 162 -1.05 0.02 9.74
CA LEU A 162 -1.39 -1.22 9.03
C LEU A 162 -0.96 -2.49 9.76
N ARG A 163 0.27 -2.54 10.28
CA ARG A 163 0.78 -3.68 11.03
C ARG A 163 -0.11 -4.05 12.22
N PRO A 164 -0.46 -3.13 13.16
CA PRO A 164 -1.34 -3.51 14.26
C PRO A 164 -2.74 -3.89 13.78
N LEU A 165 -3.28 -3.27 12.71
CA LEU A 165 -4.56 -3.72 12.13
C LEU A 165 -4.48 -5.14 11.54
N GLY A 166 -3.39 -5.48 10.85
CA GLY A 166 -3.16 -6.82 10.33
C GLY A 166 -3.05 -7.83 11.46
N GLN A 167 -2.24 -7.54 12.48
CA GLN A 167 -2.10 -8.44 13.63
C GLN A 167 -3.39 -8.54 14.46
N LEU A 168 -4.28 -7.54 14.42
CA LEU A 168 -5.62 -7.56 15.02
C LEU A 168 -6.59 -8.49 14.26
N LEU A 169 -6.58 -8.40 12.93
CA LEU A 169 -7.48 -9.14 12.04
C LEU A 169 -7.04 -10.60 11.85
N PHE A 170 -5.73 -10.83 11.78
CA PHE A 170 -5.12 -12.12 11.46
C PHE A 170 -4.03 -12.50 12.48
N PRO A 171 -4.35 -12.54 13.79
CA PRO A 171 -3.36 -12.78 14.84
C PRO A 171 -2.66 -14.14 14.74
N TRP A 172 -3.28 -15.11 14.04
CA TRP A 172 -2.69 -16.41 13.78
C TRP A 172 -1.62 -16.40 12.69
N LEU A 173 -1.48 -15.34 11.88
CA LEU A 173 -0.44 -15.26 10.83
C LEU A 173 0.50 -14.08 10.99
N ILE A 174 0.06 -13.01 11.65
CA ILE A 174 0.83 -11.77 11.77
C ILE A 174 1.16 -11.53 13.24
N SER A 175 2.43 -11.77 13.59
CA SER A 175 2.98 -11.49 14.91
C SER A 175 4.09 -10.44 14.81
N ASP A 176 4.97 -10.41 15.81
CA ASP A 176 6.16 -9.57 15.83
C ASP A 176 7.13 -9.97 14.69
N GLY A 177 7.59 -9.00 13.90
CA GLY A 177 8.54 -9.23 12.82
C GLY A 177 7.96 -9.69 11.47
N ASP A 178 6.67 -10.02 11.38
CA ASP A 178 6.06 -10.53 10.13
C ASP A 178 5.59 -9.42 9.17
N ALA A 179 5.56 -8.15 9.61
CA ALA A 179 5.03 -7.00 8.87
C ALA A 179 5.85 -5.71 9.13
N ASP A 180 7.18 -5.85 9.17
CA ASP A 180 8.13 -4.79 9.53
C ASP A 180 8.63 -3.95 8.35
N GLU A 181 8.53 -4.50 7.14
CA GLU A 181 8.90 -3.88 5.88
C GLU A 181 7.66 -3.75 4.99
N HIS A 182 7.74 -2.85 4.00
CA HIS A 182 6.65 -2.62 3.07
C HIS A 182 7.14 -2.51 1.63
N TYR A 183 6.21 -2.77 0.71
CA TYR A 183 6.34 -2.40 -0.69
C TYR A 183 5.06 -1.65 -1.10
N ALA A 184 5.21 -0.34 -1.34
CA ALA A 184 4.10 0.56 -1.59
C ALA A 184 4.10 1.09 -3.03
N PHE A 185 2.97 0.98 -3.71
CA PHE A 185 2.83 1.39 -5.10
C PHE A 185 1.41 1.86 -5.41
N ALA A 186 1.28 2.70 -6.44
CA ALA A 186 0.00 3.06 -7.02
C ALA A 186 -0.18 2.36 -8.36
N VAL A 187 -1.42 1.97 -8.68
CA VAL A 187 -1.80 1.41 -9.99
C VAL A 187 -2.89 2.26 -10.63
N ARG A 188 -2.90 2.34 -11.95
CA ARG A 188 -3.93 3.02 -12.74
C ARG A 188 -4.57 2.07 -13.73
N TYR A 189 -5.90 2.04 -13.74
CA TYR A 189 -6.70 1.39 -14.77
C TYR A 189 -7.47 2.45 -15.56
N LYS A 190 -7.39 2.36 -16.89
CA LYS A 190 -7.98 3.29 -17.86
C LYS A 190 -8.18 2.61 -19.21
N LEU A 191 -9.24 2.96 -19.94
CA LEU A 191 -9.43 2.47 -21.31
C LEU A 191 -8.26 2.89 -22.21
N GLY A 192 -7.67 1.93 -22.93
CA GLY A 192 -6.45 2.13 -23.73
C GLY A 192 -5.15 1.85 -22.96
N GLU A 193 -5.21 1.70 -21.64
CA GLU A 193 -4.13 1.29 -20.75
C GLU A 193 -4.43 -0.11 -20.19
N ASP A 194 -4.14 -0.37 -18.91
CA ASP A 194 -4.65 -1.53 -18.18
C ASP A 194 -6.13 -1.33 -17.85
N VAL A 195 -6.93 -2.39 -18.01
CA VAL A 195 -8.34 -2.36 -17.62
C VAL A 195 -8.66 -3.36 -16.51
N ALA A 196 -7.81 -4.37 -16.32
CA ALA A 196 -7.99 -5.49 -15.41
C ALA A 196 -6.63 -6.01 -14.94
N LEU A 197 -6.64 -6.89 -13.93
CA LEU A 197 -5.47 -7.61 -13.45
C LEU A 197 -5.83 -9.08 -13.26
N ALA A 198 -5.05 -9.98 -13.86
CA ALA A 198 -5.31 -11.41 -13.79
C ALA A 198 -5.26 -11.94 -12.34
N GLU A 199 -5.87 -13.09 -12.11
CA GLU A 199 -5.90 -13.71 -10.78
C GLU A 199 -4.48 -14.00 -10.25
N HIS A 200 -4.21 -13.59 -9.03
CA HIS A 200 -2.94 -13.77 -8.34
C HIS A 200 -3.13 -13.79 -6.82
N ALA A 201 -2.04 -14.03 -6.10
CA ALA A 201 -1.92 -13.78 -4.67
C ALA A 201 -0.66 -12.93 -4.48
N ASP A 202 -0.68 -12.04 -3.49
CA ASP A 202 0.40 -11.09 -3.24
C ASP A 202 1.57 -11.74 -2.51
N ALA A 203 2.75 -11.15 -2.70
CA ALA A 203 3.96 -11.45 -1.93
C ALA A 203 3.98 -10.65 -0.61
N SER A 204 2.92 -10.77 0.17
CA SER A 204 2.73 -10.05 1.44
C SER A 204 2.09 -10.95 2.49
N VAL A 205 2.26 -10.61 3.77
CA VAL A 205 1.43 -11.19 4.84
C VAL A 205 0.10 -10.43 4.95
N LEU A 206 0.13 -9.12 4.74
CA LEU A 206 -1.03 -8.24 4.71
C LEU A 206 -0.93 -7.32 3.49
N THR A 207 -2.04 -7.17 2.78
CA THR A 207 -2.20 -6.18 1.72
C THR A 207 -3.24 -5.15 2.13
N LEU A 208 -2.89 -3.88 1.98
CA LEU A 208 -3.84 -2.78 1.85
C LEU A 208 -4.05 -2.47 0.37
N ASN A 209 -5.30 -2.33 -0.06
CA ASN A 209 -5.69 -1.76 -1.35
C ASN A 209 -6.69 -0.61 -1.13
N ALA A 210 -6.23 0.63 -1.27
CA ALA A 210 -7.01 1.85 -1.03
C ALA A 210 -7.48 2.50 -2.33
N ASN A 211 -8.75 2.83 -2.40
CA ASN A 211 -9.32 3.61 -3.50
C ASN A 211 -8.84 5.07 -3.39
N LEU A 212 -8.21 5.61 -4.43
CA LEU A 212 -7.86 7.03 -4.48
C LEU A 212 -8.84 7.84 -5.35
N GLY A 213 -9.45 7.17 -6.32
CA GLY A 213 -10.36 7.79 -7.29
C GLY A 213 -11.73 8.13 -6.70
N LEU A 214 -12.45 9.01 -7.39
CA LEU A 214 -13.85 9.29 -7.05
C LEU A 214 -14.73 8.06 -7.33
N PRO A 215 -15.83 7.87 -6.56
CA PRO A 215 -16.81 6.83 -6.82
C PRO A 215 -17.61 7.12 -8.10
N ALA A 216 -18.30 6.09 -8.61
CA ALA A 216 -19.16 6.21 -9.80
C ALA A 216 -20.24 7.28 -9.65
N SER A 217 -20.81 7.41 -8.43
CA SER A 217 -21.84 8.41 -8.10
C SER A 217 -21.37 9.86 -8.25
N GLU A 218 -20.06 10.09 -8.27
CA GLU A 218 -19.44 11.42 -8.37
C GLU A 218 -18.67 11.60 -9.70
N GLY A 219 -18.96 10.75 -10.69
CA GLY A 219 -18.35 10.85 -12.02
C GLY A 219 -16.93 10.30 -12.09
N GLY A 220 -16.56 9.39 -11.19
CA GLY A 220 -15.29 8.67 -11.20
C GLY A 220 -15.24 7.55 -12.26
N PHE A 221 -15.15 6.30 -11.80
CA PHE A 221 -15.07 5.12 -12.68
C PHE A 221 -16.23 4.15 -12.44
N THR A 222 -16.46 3.25 -13.40
CA THR A 222 -17.43 2.15 -13.29
C THR A 222 -16.78 0.81 -13.62
N GLY A 223 -17.34 -0.28 -13.13
CA GLY A 223 -16.69 -1.59 -13.18
C GLY A 223 -15.49 -1.64 -12.24
N GLY A 224 -14.52 -2.52 -12.50
CA GLY A 224 -13.27 -2.54 -11.72
C GLY A 224 -13.41 -3.17 -10.33
N ALA A 225 -14.44 -3.97 -10.08
CA ALA A 225 -14.54 -4.72 -8.84
C ALA A 225 -13.33 -5.64 -8.64
N VAL A 226 -13.02 -6.00 -7.39
CA VAL A 226 -12.00 -7.00 -7.08
C VAL A 226 -12.69 -8.29 -6.68
N ALA A 227 -12.45 -9.34 -7.47
CA ALA A 227 -12.99 -10.67 -7.22
C ALA A 227 -12.02 -11.44 -6.34
N PHE A 228 -12.44 -11.82 -5.14
CA PHE A 228 -11.68 -12.57 -4.15
C PHE A 228 -12.12 -14.03 -4.09
N LYS A 229 -11.18 -14.94 -3.85
CA LYS A 229 -11.40 -16.38 -3.65
C LYS A 229 -10.75 -16.85 -2.34
N GLY A 230 -10.37 -18.12 -2.27
CA GLY A 230 -9.71 -18.72 -1.11
C GLY A 230 -8.28 -18.22 -0.90
N THR A 231 -7.72 -18.56 0.26
CA THR A 231 -6.40 -18.13 0.72
C THR A 231 -5.39 -19.26 0.62
N ARG A 232 -4.29 -19.00 -0.09
CA ARG A 232 -3.14 -19.90 -0.24
C ARG A 232 -2.58 -20.29 1.13
N PHE A 233 -2.24 -21.58 1.28
CA PHE A 233 -1.74 -22.20 2.51
C PHE A 233 -2.75 -22.29 3.68
N ILE A 234 -3.99 -21.80 3.50
CA ILE A 234 -5.08 -21.94 4.48
C ILE A 234 -6.15 -22.89 3.93
N ASP A 235 -6.66 -22.60 2.73
CA ASP A 235 -7.68 -23.42 2.08
C ASP A 235 -7.04 -24.54 1.24
N GLU A 236 -7.74 -25.67 1.12
CA GLU A 236 -7.25 -26.86 0.38
C GLU A 236 -7.13 -26.59 -1.13
N ARG A 237 -8.13 -25.93 -1.73
CA ARG A 237 -8.22 -25.62 -3.16
C ARG A 237 -8.64 -24.16 -3.37
N PRO A 238 -7.78 -23.19 -3.01
CA PRO A 238 -8.18 -21.79 -2.86
C PRO A 238 -8.64 -21.13 -4.18
N GLN A 239 -8.03 -21.49 -5.32
CA GLN A 239 -8.40 -20.96 -6.65
C GLN A 239 -9.71 -21.53 -7.20
N GLU A 240 -10.15 -22.69 -6.71
CA GLU A 240 -11.41 -23.35 -7.12
C GLU A 240 -12.62 -22.84 -6.32
N MET A 241 -12.39 -22.08 -5.25
CA MET A 241 -13.46 -21.53 -4.44
C MET A 241 -14.26 -20.47 -5.22
N PRO A 242 -15.57 -20.33 -4.91
CA PRO A 242 -16.40 -19.28 -5.51
C PRO A 242 -15.79 -17.90 -5.33
N ALA A 243 -15.84 -17.09 -6.38
CA ALA A 243 -15.41 -15.70 -6.31
C ALA A 243 -16.49 -14.84 -5.67
N HIS A 244 -16.08 -13.89 -4.83
CA HIS A 244 -16.92 -12.86 -4.26
C HIS A 244 -16.31 -11.49 -4.54
N GLU A 245 -17.14 -10.53 -4.95
CA GLU A 245 -16.68 -9.24 -5.44
C GLU A 245 -16.78 -8.16 -4.38
N VAL A 246 -15.76 -7.30 -4.35
CA VAL A 246 -15.80 -6.02 -3.65
C VAL A 246 -15.83 -4.92 -4.70
N ASP A 247 -16.92 -4.17 -4.73
CA ASP A 247 -17.11 -3.08 -5.70
C ASP A 247 -16.40 -1.80 -5.24
N PHE A 248 -15.21 -1.57 -5.78
CA PHE A 248 -14.42 -0.36 -5.55
C PHE A 248 -15.06 0.91 -6.13
N ALA A 249 -15.93 0.81 -7.14
CA ALA A 249 -16.60 1.98 -7.71
C ALA A 249 -17.66 2.57 -6.77
N SER A 250 -18.07 1.79 -5.76
CA SER A 250 -18.96 2.20 -4.66
C SER A 250 -18.24 2.74 -3.42
N MET A 251 -16.90 2.75 -3.42
CA MET A 251 -16.08 3.14 -2.27
C MET A 251 -15.73 4.62 -2.32
N GLU A 252 -15.71 5.26 -1.16
CA GLU A 252 -15.28 6.65 -1.06
C GLU A 252 -13.76 6.76 -1.28
N PRO A 253 -13.25 7.92 -1.73
CA PRO A 253 -11.81 8.15 -1.80
C PRO A 253 -11.19 8.02 -0.40
N GLY A 254 -10.20 7.14 -0.28
CA GLY A 254 -9.47 6.86 0.95
C GLY A 254 -9.98 5.66 1.75
N ASP A 255 -11.07 5.04 1.31
CA ASP A 255 -11.47 3.73 1.81
C ASP A 255 -10.47 2.66 1.34
N GLY A 256 -10.04 1.85 2.29
CA GLY A 256 -9.12 0.74 2.10
C GLY A 256 -9.80 -0.61 2.27
N VAL A 257 -9.31 -1.59 1.53
CA VAL A 257 -9.55 -3.01 1.76
C VAL A 257 -8.27 -3.65 2.32
N LEU A 258 -8.39 -4.33 3.45
CA LEU A 258 -7.35 -5.16 4.07
C LEU A 258 -7.66 -6.64 3.85
N HIS A 259 -6.68 -7.39 3.39
CA HIS A 259 -6.75 -8.85 3.25
C HIS A 259 -5.36 -9.48 3.42
N LEU A 260 -5.32 -10.79 3.65
CA LEU A 260 -4.07 -11.54 3.62
C LEU A 260 -3.50 -11.53 2.20
N GLY A 261 -2.18 -11.40 2.06
CA GLY A 261 -1.55 -11.44 0.73
C GLY A 261 -1.75 -12.78 0.03
N GLY A 262 -1.82 -13.87 0.79
CA GLY A 262 -2.16 -15.20 0.26
C GLY A 262 -3.58 -15.33 -0.31
N GLN A 263 -4.47 -14.35 -0.14
CA GLN A 263 -5.83 -14.42 -0.65
C GLN A 263 -5.86 -14.20 -2.16
N TYR A 264 -6.32 -15.21 -2.90
CA TYR A 264 -6.41 -15.12 -4.35
C TYR A 264 -7.43 -14.07 -4.75
N HIS A 265 -7.04 -13.20 -5.66
CA HIS A 265 -7.91 -12.16 -6.16
C HIS A 265 -7.53 -11.69 -7.57
N ALA A 266 -8.47 -11.06 -8.25
CA ALA A 266 -8.30 -10.45 -9.57
C ALA A 266 -9.00 -9.08 -9.61
N ALA A 267 -8.40 -8.10 -10.29
CA ALA A 267 -9.12 -6.88 -10.61
C ALA A 267 -9.92 -7.11 -11.90
N LEU A 268 -11.24 -7.05 -11.80
CA LEU A 268 -12.13 -7.18 -12.95
C LEU A 268 -12.01 -5.94 -13.85
N PRO A 269 -12.40 -6.04 -15.14
CA PRO A 269 -12.36 -4.92 -16.07
C PRO A 269 -13.09 -3.68 -15.57
N ILE A 270 -12.48 -2.51 -15.73
CA ILE A 270 -13.22 -1.23 -15.70
C ILE A 270 -14.01 -1.04 -17.00
N ASP A 271 -15.15 -0.38 -16.90
CA ASP A 271 -15.99 -0.05 -18.06
C ASP A 271 -15.78 1.39 -18.55
N SER A 272 -15.51 2.32 -17.61
CA SER A 272 -15.31 3.74 -17.91
C SER A 272 -14.54 4.45 -16.80
N GLY A 273 -14.05 5.65 -17.09
CA GLY A 273 -13.31 6.48 -16.14
C GLY A 273 -11.86 6.08 -15.93
N GLU A 274 -11.30 6.53 -14.81
CA GLU A 274 -9.92 6.27 -14.39
C GLU A 274 -9.95 5.78 -12.93
N ARG A 275 -9.57 4.52 -12.71
CA ARG A 275 -9.47 3.94 -11.38
C ARG A 275 -8.01 3.99 -10.94
N VAL A 276 -7.74 4.68 -9.83
CA VAL A 276 -6.42 4.75 -9.23
C VAL A 276 -6.49 4.19 -7.82
N ASN A 277 -5.63 3.24 -7.52
CA ASN A 277 -5.56 2.62 -6.20
C ASN A 277 -4.12 2.72 -5.65
N MET A 278 -4.01 2.90 -4.35
CA MET A 278 -2.75 2.75 -3.60
C MET A 278 -2.73 1.37 -2.94
N ILE A 279 -1.66 0.62 -3.18
CA ILE A 279 -1.45 -0.70 -2.61
C ILE A 279 -0.23 -0.66 -1.71
N VAL A 280 -0.33 -1.28 -0.54
CA VAL A 280 0.79 -1.47 0.39
C VAL A 280 0.83 -2.94 0.77
N TRP A 281 1.89 -3.61 0.35
CA TRP A 281 2.24 -4.94 0.82
C TRP A 281 3.08 -4.82 2.08
N LEU A 282 2.72 -5.56 3.12
CA LEU A 282 3.56 -5.72 4.32
C LEU A 282 4.16 -7.10 4.34
N HIS A 283 5.43 -7.17 4.71
CA HIS A 283 6.17 -8.41 4.87
C HIS A 283 7.17 -8.29 6.01
N GLY A 284 7.71 -9.43 6.43
CA GLY A 284 8.78 -9.47 7.41
C GLY A 284 10.09 -8.99 6.80
N LYS A 285 11.13 -8.98 7.64
CA LYS A 285 12.48 -8.60 7.21
C LYS A 285 12.95 -9.42 6.02
N TYR A 286 13.64 -8.77 5.09
CA TYR A 286 14.12 -9.40 3.85
C TYR A 286 12.98 -9.99 3.02
N GLU A 287 11.84 -9.30 2.98
CA GLU A 287 10.67 -9.70 2.18
C GLU A 287 10.07 -11.06 2.56
N VAL A 288 10.32 -11.54 3.79
CA VAL A 288 9.80 -12.83 4.25
C VAL A 288 8.29 -12.77 4.46
N VAL A 289 7.55 -13.67 3.81
CA VAL A 289 6.11 -13.83 3.98
C VAL A 289 5.81 -15.04 4.86
N ARG A 290 5.16 -14.79 6.00
CA ARG A 290 4.70 -15.85 6.90
C ARG A 290 3.55 -16.64 6.29
N VAL A 291 3.70 -17.96 6.22
CA VAL A 291 2.66 -18.87 5.71
C VAL A 291 2.18 -19.88 6.74
N ALA A 292 2.98 -20.12 7.79
CA ALA A 292 2.66 -21.05 8.86
C ALA A 292 1.99 -20.31 10.04
N PRO A 293 0.82 -20.77 10.52
CA PRO A 293 0.12 -20.10 11.59
C PRO A 293 0.82 -20.27 12.95
N TYR A 294 0.70 -19.25 13.79
CA TYR A 294 1.08 -19.26 15.20
C TYR A 294 0.03 -19.97 16.06
N ALA A 295 0.49 -20.69 17.09
CA ALA A 295 -0.39 -21.17 18.14
C ALA A 295 -0.94 -19.98 18.95
N GLU A 296 -2.12 -20.14 19.56
CA GLU A 296 -2.82 -19.07 20.30
C GLU A 296 -1.95 -18.39 21.37
N LEU A 297 -1.08 -19.16 22.04
CA LEU A 297 -0.16 -18.66 23.08
C LEU A 297 1.01 -17.83 22.53
N GLU A 298 1.29 -17.91 21.23
CA GLU A 298 2.33 -17.15 20.55
C GLU A 298 1.79 -15.86 19.91
N GLN A 299 0.47 -15.68 19.92
CA GLN A 299 -0.18 -14.51 19.34
C GLN A 299 -0.03 -13.31 20.27
N LEU A 300 0.15 -12.13 19.67
CA LEU A 300 0.29 -10.89 20.43
C LEU A 300 -1.01 -10.53 21.14
N SER A 301 -0.90 -10.21 22.43
CA SER A 301 -1.96 -9.51 23.16
C SER A 301 -2.19 -8.11 22.59
N ALA A 302 -3.38 -7.54 22.83
CA ALA A 302 -3.68 -6.13 22.50
C ALA A 302 -2.62 -5.18 23.09
N GLN A 303 -2.18 -5.44 24.31
CA GLN A 303 -1.11 -4.70 24.98
C GLN A 303 0.20 -4.72 24.18
N GLN A 304 0.64 -5.89 23.71
CA GLN A 304 1.88 -6.02 22.94
C GLN A 304 1.79 -5.33 21.59
N ARG A 305 0.66 -5.50 20.90
CA ARG A 305 0.33 -4.93 19.58
C ARG A 305 0.41 -3.40 19.59
N TRP A 306 -0.36 -2.77 20.48
CA TRP A 306 -0.50 -1.31 20.50
C TRP A 306 0.64 -0.57 21.21
N SER A 307 1.57 -1.30 21.82
CA SER A 307 2.81 -0.73 22.37
C SER A 307 4.01 -0.82 21.42
N ALA A 308 3.93 -1.59 20.33
CA ALA A 308 5.08 -1.87 19.45
C ALA A 308 5.67 -0.60 18.83
N TYR A 309 4.82 0.22 18.22
CA TYR A 309 5.24 1.46 17.56
C TYR A 309 5.96 2.42 18.52
N ALA A 310 5.44 2.60 19.74
CA ALA A 310 6.06 3.46 20.75
C ALA A 310 7.44 2.94 21.20
N ARG A 311 7.59 1.62 21.37
CA ARG A 311 8.87 0.99 21.74
C ARG A 311 9.94 1.22 20.68
N GLU A 312 9.61 0.96 19.42
CA GLU A 312 10.54 1.13 18.28
C GLU A 312 11.04 2.58 18.14
N ASN A 313 10.17 3.56 18.36
CA ASN A 313 10.55 4.98 18.33
C ASN A 313 11.47 5.35 19.50
N ALA A 314 11.21 4.81 20.71
CA ALA A 314 12.07 5.05 21.87
C ALA A 314 13.47 4.44 21.67
N ASP A 315 13.56 3.24 21.12
CA ASP A 315 14.83 2.57 20.83
C ASP A 315 15.64 3.32 19.77
N SER A 316 14.97 3.84 18.73
CA SER A 316 15.62 4.64 17.68
C SER A 316 16.23 5.94 18.23
N LEU A 317 15.53 6.63 19.13
CA LEU A 317 16.04 7.82 19.82
C LEU A 317 17.25 7.49 20.72
N MET A 318 17.22 6.35 21.41
CA MET A 318 18.32 5.91 22.28
C MET A 318 19.57 5.50 21.49
N MET A 319 19.43 4.91 20.30
CA MET A 319 20.55 4.59 19.42
C MET A 319 21.15 5.85 18.77
N GLY A 320 20.31 6.79 18.32
CA GLY A 320 20.76 8.07 17.76
C GLY A 320 21.47 8.97 18.76
N ALA A 321 21.14 8.89 20.05
CA ALA A 321 21.83 9.62 21.12
C ALA A 321 23.18 8.99 21.54
N ARG A 322 23.51 7.79 21.05
CA ARG A 322 24.75 7.06 21.35
C ARG A 322 25.76 7.05 20.20
N ALA A 323 25.39 7.56 19.03
CA ALA A 323 26.26 7.76 17.86
C ALA A 323 26.84 9.18 17.85
#